data_AF-A0A925GBU2-F1
#
_entry.id   AF-A0A925GBU2-F1
#
_cell.length_a   1.000
_cell.length_b   1.000
_cell.length_c   1.000
_cell.angle_alpha   90.00
_cell.angle_beta   90.00
_cell.angle_gamma   90.00
#
_symmetry.space_group_name_H-M   'P 1'
#
loop_
_entity.id
_entity.type
_entity.pdbx_description
1 polymer ?
#
loop_
_entity_poly.entity_id
_entity_poly.type
_entity_poly.pdbx_seq_one_letter_code
_entity_poly.pdbx_strand_id
1 'polypeptide(L)'
;MNWVGLIIDIIGSCLLLYSVILLFTYIGIGLFSIVSVKEYLDKNSFADYRVLAVSPEAPTMSILAPAYNEATTIVENVRSLLSIHYNNLEVIIINDGSKDDSLQKLIEHYNLRKIDFFVNEQIPAKKVRGVYKSTNPVYKKLVVIDKENGGKADALNVGI
;
A
#
# COMPACT_ATOMS: atom_id res chain seq x y z
N MET A 1 -73.56 11.14 11.16
CA MET A 1 -72.09 11.03 11.14
C MET A 1 -71.74 9.91 10.15
N ASN A 2 -71.03 10.20 9.06
CA ASN A 2 -70.78 9.23 7.99
C ASN A 2 -69.67 8.26 8.41
N TRP A 3 -70.00 6.96 8.53
CA TRP A 3 -69.05 5.91 8.93
C TRP A 3 -67.79 5.85 8.06
N VAL A 4 -67.91 6.18 6.77
CA VAL A 4 -66.79 6.29 5.83
C VAL A 4 -65.80 7.39 6.24
N GLY A 5 -66.30 8.55 6.69
CA GLY A 5 -65.45 9.65 7.14
C GLY A 5 -64.65 9.26 8.40
N LEU A 6 -65.31 8.58 9.34
CA LEU A 6 -64.67 8.10 10.56
C LEU A 6 -63.55 7.07 10.26
N ILE A 7 -63.74 6.20 9.27
CA ILE A 7 -62.69 5.27 8.81
C ILE A 7 -61.51 6.02 8.19
N ILE A 8 -61.78 7.01 7.34
CA ILE A 8 -60.72 7.81 6.70
C ILE A 8 -59.91 8.57 7.75
N ASP A 9 -60.57 9.18 8.73
CA ASP A 9 -59.91 9.93 9.81
C ASP A 9 -59.02 9.03 10.68
N ILE A 10 -59.48 7.80 10.98
CA ILE A 10 -58.67 6.81 11.71
C ILE A 10 -57.44 6.41 10.91
N ILE A 11 -57.59 6.08 9.62
CA ILE A 11 -56.47 5.69 8.75
C ILE A 11 -55.47 6.84 8.62
N GLY A 12 -55.96 8.06 8.40
CA GLY A 12 -55.12 9.26 8.33
C GLY A 12 -54.33 9.50 9.61
N SER A 13 -54.98 9.34 10.77
CA SER A 13 -54.32 9.47 12.08
C SER A 13 -53.25 8.40 12.30
N CYS A 14 -53.50 7.16 11.88
CA CYS A 14 -52.50 6.07 11.93
C CYS A 14 -51.29 6.33 11.04
N LEU A 15 -51.52 6.79 9.80
CA LEU A 15 -50.43 7.13 8.87
C LEU A 15 -49.58 8.29 9.39
N LEU A 16 -50.23 9.32 9.94
CA LEU A 16 -49.54 10.46 10.55
C LEU A 16 -48.65 9.99 11.72
N LEU A 17 -49.19 9.17 12.62
CA LEU A 17 -48.43 8.61 13.74
C LEU A 17 -47.22 7.80 13.26
N TYR A 18 -47.39 6.98 12.23
CA TYR A 18 -46.30 6.19 11.64
C TYR A 18 -45.19 7.09 11.07
N SER A 19 -45.55 8.12 10.29
CA SER A 19 -44.57 9.07 9.72
C SER A 19 -43.80 9.82 10.80
N VAL A 20 -44.46 10.19 11.90
CA VAL A 20 -43.81 10.87 13.03
C VAL A 20 -42.79 9.94 13.71
N ILE A 21 -43.15 8.68 13.98
CA ILE A 21 -42.24 7.69 14.57
C ILE A 21 -41.02 7.45 13.67
N LEU A 22 -41.27 7.30 12.36
CA LEU A 22 -40.22 7.09 11.37
C LEU A 22 -39.26 8.30 11.32
N LEU A 23 -39.78 9.52 11.37
CA LEU A 23 -38.98 10.74 11.39
C LEU A 23 -38.07 10.82 12.62
N PHE A 24 -38.61 10.53 13.82
CA PHE A 24 -37.80 10.49 15.04
C PHE A 24 -36.73 9.40 15.01
N THR A 25 -37.04 8.25 14.40
CA THR A 25 -36.08 7.15 14.25
C THR A 25 -34.91 7.56 13.36
N TYR A 26 -35.16 8.21 12.22
CA TYR A 26 -34.08 8.71 11.36
C TYR A 26 -33.26 9.82 12.02
N ILE A 27 -33.88 10.71 12.78
CA ILE A 27 -33.15 11.72 13.57
C ILE A 27 -32.24 11.04 14.58
N GLY A 28 -32.73 10.02 15.29
CA GLY A 28 -31.94 9.23 16.24
C GLY A 28 -30.72 8.57 15.60
N ILE A 29 -30.90 7.93 14.43
CA ILE A 29 -29.81 7.34 13.66
C ILE A 29 -28.80 8.41 13.21
N GLY A 30 -29.28 9.56 12.74
CA GLY A 30 -28.44 10.68 12.31
C GLY A 30 -27.56 11.21 13.44
N LEU A 31 -28.14 11.42 14.63
CA LEU A 31 -27.39 11.85 15.82
C LEU A 31 -26.36 10.81 16.25
N PHE A 32 -26.73 9.53 16.28
CA PHE A 32 -25.80 8.45 16.60
C PHE A 32 -24.63 8.40 15.60
N SER A 33 -24.93 8.53 14.30
CA SER A 33 -23.92 8.55 13.24
C SER A 33 -22.92 9.71 13.39
N ILE A 34 -23.39 10.91 13.73
CA ILE A 34 -22.50 12.07 13.94
C ILE A 34 -21.53 11.80 15.09
N VAL A 35 -22.01 11.24 16.20
CA VAL A 35 -21.15 10.90 17.36
C VAL A 35 -20.13 9.84 16.97
N SER A 36 -20.56 8.75 16.32
CA SER A 36 -19.66 7.67 15.91
C SER A 36 -18.61 8.12 14.90
N VAL A 37 -18.99 8.99 13.94
CA VAL A 37 -18.05 9.53 12.95
C VAL A 37 -17.04 10.46 13.61
N LYS A 38 -17.49 11.32 14.53
CA LYS A 38 -16.57 12.21 15.26
C LYS A 38 -15.56 11.41 16.08
N GLU A 39 -16.02 10.39 16.80
CA GLU A 39 -15.14 9.52 17.58
C GLU A 39 -14.16 8.74 16.69
N TYR A 40 -14.59 8.28 15.50
CA TYR A 40 -13.71 7.67 14.51
C TYR A 40 -12.65 8.66 14.02
N LEU A 41 -13.04 9.88 13.66
CA LEU A 41 -12.12 10.91 13.17
C LEU A 41 -11.13 11.38 14.25
N ASP A 42 -11.59 11.55 15.49
CA ASP A 42 -10.74 11.97 16.61
C ASP A 42 -9.72 10.88 16.98
N LYS A 43 -10.12 9.60 16.94
CA LYS A 43 -9.20 8.46 17.15
C LYS A 43 -8.26 8.23 15.96
N ASN A 44 -8.68 8.58 14.75
CA ASN A 44 -7.84 8.55 13.55
C ASN A 44 -7.07 9.84 13.28
N SER A 45 -7.17 10.86 14.14
CA SER A 45 -6.24 12.00 14.17
C SER A 45 -4.90 11.57 14.77
N PHE A 46 -4.38 10.46 14.26
CA PHE A 46 -2.99 10.12 14.41
C PHE A 46 -2.17 11.29 13.86
N ALA A 47 -1.15 11.72 14.61
CA ALA A 47 -0.16 12.70 14.19
C ALA A 47 0.09 12.58 12.69
N ASP A 48 0.01 13.69 11.93
CA ASP A 48 0.01 13.67 10.47
C ASP A 48 1.20 12.84 9.93
N TYR A 49 0.95 11.54 9.72
CA TYR A 49 2.01 10.57 9.43
C TYR A 49 2.67 10.91 8.10
N ARG A 50 2.02 11.70 7.25
CA ARG A 50 2.60 12.22 6.02
C ARG A 50 3.72 13.20 6.33
N VAL A 51 3.54 14.09 7.31
CA VAL A 51 4.58 15.02 7.78
C VAL A 51 5.74 14.25 8.40
N LEU A 52 5.45 13.21 9.18
CA LEU A 52 6.47 12.35 9.76
C LEU A 52 7.20 11.50 8.71
N ALA A 53 6.52 11.04 7.67
CA ALA A 53 7.10 10.24 6.59
C ALA A 53 8.02 11.04 5.66
N VAL A 54 7.80 12.35 5.53
CA VAL A 54 8.66 13.25 4.75
C VAL A 54 9.77 13.90 5.56
N SER A 55 9.75 13.74 6.89
CA SER A 55 10.79 14.28 7.77
C SER A 55 12.15 13.65 7.44
N PRO A 56 13.24 14.46 7.37
CA PRO A 56 14.61 13.96 7.25
C PRO A 56 15.03 13.01 8.38
N GLU A 57 14.43 13.18 9.55
CA GLU A 57 14.67 12.41 10.78
C GLU A 57 13.86 11.11 10.84
N ALA A 58 13.01 10.84 9.83
CA ALA A 58 12.27 9.59 9.73
C ALA A 58 13.24 8.38 9.68
N PRO A 59 12.92 7.26 10.32
CA PRO A 59 13.78 6.08 10.26
C PRO A 59 13.95 5.58 8.82
N THR A 60 15.11 5.03 8.48
CA THR A 60 15.28 4.41 7.16
C THR A 60 14.44 3.15 7.06
N MET A 61 13.70 3.01 5.96
CA MET A 61 12.86 1.86 5.65
C MET A 61 13.30 1.27 4.33
N SER A 62 13.60 -0.02 4.30
CA SER A 62 13.92 -0.75 3.08
C SER A 62 12.79 -1.73 2.73
N ILE A 63 12.31 -1.69 1.49
CA ILE A 63 11.34 -2.64 0.96
C ILE A 63 12.08 -3.68 0.13
N LEU A 64 12.00 -4.93 0.57
CA LEU A 64 12.55 -6.08 -0.16
C LEU A 64 11.45 -6.70 -1.03
N ALA A 65 11.69 -6.76 -2.35
CA ALA A 65 10.76 -7.35 -3.30
C ALA A 65 11.46 -8.47 -4.10
N PRO A 66 11.24 -9.75 -3.73
CA PRO A 66 11.75 -10.86 -4.52
C PRO A 66 10.96 -10.98 -5.83
N ALA A 67 11.68 -11.14 -6.94
CA ALA A 67 11.13 -11.26 -8.28
C ALA A 67 11.67 -12.52 -8.96
N TYR A 68 10.78 -13.31 -9.57
CA TYR A 68 11.15 -14.46 -10.39
C TYR A 68 10.20 -14.59 -11.58
N ASN A 69 10.73 -14.48 -12.78
CA ASN A 69 9.99 -14.55 -14.04
C ASN A 69 8.79 -13.57 -14.11
N GLU A 70 9.03 -12.29 -13.83
CA GLU A 70 8.01 -11.23 -13.81
C GLU A 70 8.16 -10.22 -14.96
N ALA A 71 8.77 -10.60 -16.08
CA ALA A 71 9.14 -9.62 -17.11
C ALA A 71 7.97 -8.76 -17.63
N THR A 72 6.74 -9.23 -17.60
CA THR A 72 5.57 -8.45 -18.04
C THR A 72 5.17 -7.35 -17.08
N THR A 73 5.39 -7.52 -15.77
CA THR A 73 4.87 -6.64 -14.71
C THR A 73 5.97 -5.95 -13.90
N ILE A 74 7.22 -6.43 -13.97
CA ILE A 74 8.31 -6.00 -13.10
C ILE A 74 8.55 -4.48 -13.12
N VAL A 75 8.47 -3.85 -14.29
CA VAL A 75 8.67 -2.40 -14.43
C VAL A 75 7.55 -1.61 -13.73
N GLU A 76 6.30 -2.04 -13.86
CA GLU A 76 5.15 -1.38 -13.24
C GLU A 76 5.17 -1.58 -11.71
N ASN A 77 5.56 -2.77 -11.26
CA ASN A 77 5.73 -3.10 -9.84
C ASN A 77 6.80 -2.19 -9.22
N VAL A 78 7.99 -2.09 -9.83
CA VAL A 78 9.07 -1.23 -9.33
C VAL A 78 8.67 0.24 -9.35
N ARG A 79 7.99 0.71 -10.40
CA ARG A 79 7.46 2.08 -10.46
C ARG A 79 6.50 2.38 -9.31
N SER A 80 5.65 1.41 -8.96
CA SER A 80 4.68 1.54 -7.87
C SER A 80 5.37 1.58 -6.50
N LEU A 81 6.45 0.82 -6.31
CA LEU A 81 7.25 0.89 -5.07
C LEU A 81 8.00 2.22 -4.95
N LEU A 82 8.54 2.74 -6.05
CA LEU A 82 9.26 4.01 -6.07
C LEU A 82 8.35 5.24 -5.90
N SER A 83 7.03 5.11 -6.11
CA SER A 83 6.07 6.20 -5.89
C SER A 83 5.66 6.38 -4.43
N ILE A 84 6.10 5.50 -3.53
CA ILE A 84 5.82 5.61 -2.09
C ILE A 84 6.47 6.90 -1.54
N HIS A 85 5.62 7.77 -0.99
CA HIS A 85 6.04 9.04 -0.40
C HIS A 85 6.61 8.84 1.00
N TYR A 86 7.88 8.42 1.05
CA TYR A 86 8.67 8.31 2.27
C TYR A 86 10.10 8.78 2.00
N ASN A 87 10.63 9.67 2.84
CA ASN A 87 11.88 10.36 2.58
C ASN A 87 13.06 9.37 2.55
N ASN A 88 13.24 8.62 3.63
CA ASN A 88 14.33 7.67 3.83
C ASN A 88 13.93 6.25 3.39
N LEU A 89 13.43 6.13 2.15
CA LEU A 89 13.01 4.86 1.56
C LEU A 89 14.09 4.27 0.65
N GLU A 90 14.33 2.97 0.78
CA GLU A 90 15.11 2.16 -0.15
C GLU A 90 14.23 1.04 -0.72
N VAL A 91 14.35 0.77 -2.01
CA VAL A 91 13.62 -0.30 -2.70
C VAL A 91 14.65 -1.27 -3.26
N ILE A 92 14.66 -2.49 -2.74
CA ILE A 92 15.59 -3.54 -3.12
C ILE A 92 14.82 -4.64 -3.86
N ILE A 93 15.06 -4.75 -5.16
CA ILE A 93 14.48 -5.80 -6.00
C ILE A 93 15.46 -6.95 -6.07
N ILE A 94 15.05 -8.15 -5.65
CA ILE A 94 15.90 -9.33 -5.65
C ILE A 94 15.45 -10.26 -6.77
N ASN A 95 16.17 -10.25 -7.89
CA ASN A 95 15.96 -11.18 -8.99
C ASN A 95 16.48 -12.57 -8.62
N ASP A 96 15.56 -13.48 -8.29
CA ASP A 96 15.84 -14.84 -7.82
C ASP A 96 16.17 -15.80 -8.97
N GLY A 97 17.14 -15.43 -9.79
CA GLY A 97 17.61 -16.23 -10.92
C GLY A 97 16.54 -16.44 -12.00
N SER A 98 15.79 -15.38 -12.33
CA SER A 98 14.82 -15.39 -13.43
C SER A 98 15.43 -15.93 -14.72
N LYS A 99 14.63 -16.67 -15.48
CA LYS A 99 14.98 -17.27 -16.77
C LYS A 99 14.45 -16.47 -17.96
N ASP A 100 13.61 -15.48 -17.69
CA ASP A 100 13.10 -14.53 -18.68
C ASP A 100 13.94 -13.24 -18.71
N ASP A 101 13.43 -12.22 -19.40
CA ASP A 101 14.06 -10.92 -19.56
C ASP A 101 13.77 -9.94 -18.41
N SER A 102 13.32 -10.41 -17.22
CA SER A 102 13.00 -9.55 -16.06
C SER A 102 14.14 -8.59 -15.70
N LEU A 103 15.35 -9.13 -15.54
CA LEU A 103 16.52 -8.34 -15.18
C LEU A 103 16.91 -7.36 -16.31
N GLN A 104 16.84 -7.82 -17.56
CA GLN A 104 17.17 -6.99 -18.72
C GLN A 104 16.23 -5.78 -18.82
N LYS A 105 14.92 -6.00 -18.65
CA LYS A 105 13.94 -4.90 -18.64
C LYS A 105 14.21 -3.89 -17.52
N LEU A 106 14.60 -4.36 -16.33
CA LEU A 106 14.99 -3.46 -15.25
C LEU A 106 16.24 -2.64 -15.61
N ILE A 107 17.25 -3.29 -16.18
CA ILE A 107 18.49 -2.63 -16.61
C ILE A 107 18.21 -1.55 -17.65
N GLU A 108 17.42 -1.88 -18.68
CA GLU A 108 17.09 -0.98 -19.78
C GLU A 108 16.18 0.16 -19.33
N HIS A 109 15.12 -0.12 -18.55
CA HIS A 109 14.14 0.90 -18.16
C HIS A 109 14.69 1.88 -17.13
N TYR A 110 15.53 1.42 -16.20
CA TYR A 110 16.06 2.22 -15.10
C TYR A 110 17.54 2.60 -15.27
N ASN A 111 18.14 2.39 -16.45
CA ASN A 111 19.56 2.66 -16.73
C ASN A 111 20.49 2.08 -15.64
N LEU A 112 20.29 0.81 -15.29
CA LEU A 112 21.06 0.18 -14.22
C LEU A 112 22.46 -0.19 -14.70
N ARG A 113 23.44 -0.06 -13.81
CA ARG A 113 24.80 -0.57 -14.02
C ARG A 113 25.20 -1.46 -12.87
N LYS A 114 25.94 -2.52 -13.20
CA LYS A 114 26.55 -3.39 -12.20
C LYS A 114 27.59 -2.57 -11.43
N ILE A 115 27.49 -2.60 -10.11
CA ILE A 115 28.44 -1.97 -9.21
C ILE A 115 29.22 -3.04 -8.46
N ASP A 116 30.43 -2.70 -8.06
CA ASP A 116 31.18 -3.51 -7.11
C ASP A 116 30.59 -3.22 -5.72
N PHE A 117 29.93 -4.23 -5.15
CA PHE A 117 29.23 -4.11 -3.87
C PHE A 117 29.57 -5.31 -3.02
N PHE A 118 30.06 -5.03 -1.82
CA PHE A 118 30.37 -6.07 -0.84
C PHE A 118 29.07 -6.58 -0.22
N VAL A 119 28.67 -7.80 -0.57
CA VAL A 119 27.52 -8.47 0.04
C VAL A 119 27.99 -9.09 1.35
N ASN A 120 27.42 -8.64 2.46
CA ASN A 120 27.70 -9.21 3.78
C ASN A 120 26.81 -10.44 3.99
N GLU A 121 27.35 -11.64 3.76
CA GLU A 121 26.62 -12.91 3.87
C GLU A 121 26.40 -13.30 5.35
N GLN A 122 25.52 -12.59 6.05
CA GLN A 122 25.17 -12.92 7.45
C GLN A 122 24.24 -14.13 7.55
N ILE A 123 23.35 -14.26 6.57
CA ILE A 123 22.35 -15.33 6.50
C ILE A 123 22.67 -16.22 5.30
N PRO A 124 22.62 -17.56 5.44
CA PRO A 124 22.81 -18.46 4.31
C PRO A 124 21.80 -18.16 3.19
N ALA A 125 22.34 -17.89 2.00
CA ALA A 125 21.58 -17.69 0.79
C ALA A 125 22.40 -18.16 -0.43
N LYS A 126 21.75 -18.45 -1.55
CA LYS A 126 22.50 -18.77 -2.77
C LYS A 126 23.23 -17.55 -3.32
N LYS A 127 24.33 -17.84 -4.00
CA LYS A 127 25.30 -16.88 -4.53
C LYS A 127 24.66 -15.70 -5.26
N VAL A 128 25.08 -14.50 -4.88
CA VAL A 128 24.77 -13.25 -5.59
C VAL A 128 25.66 -13.15 -6.84
N ARG A 129 25.03 -12.92 -7.98
CA ARG A 129 25.70 -12.75 -9.28
C ARG A 129 26.11 -11.31 -9.53
N GLY A 130 25.35 -10.36 -9.01
CA GLY A 130 25.66 -8.93 -9.12
C GLY A 130 24.66 -8.03 -8.43
N VAL A 131 25.11 -6.83 -8.07
CA VAL A 131 24.28 -5.75 -7.58
C VAL A 131 24.29 -4.63 -8.61
N TYR A 132 23.13 -4.04 -8.86
CA TYR A 132 22.91 -3.02 -9.87
C TYR A 132 22.27 -1.79 -9.24
N LYS A 133 22.74 -0.61 -9.63
CA LYS A 133 22.15 0.68 -9.27
C LYS A 133 21.93 1.53 -10.51
N SER A 134 20.91 2.38 -10.47
CA SER A 134 20.63 3.32 -11.55
C SER A 134 21.71 4.39 -11.64
N THR A 135 22.09 4.77 -12.86
CA THR A 135 22.89 5.98 -13.09
C THR A 135 22.07 7.26 -13.01
N ASN A 136 20.74 7.16 -13.04
CA ASN A 136 19.84 8.30 -12.94
C ASN A 136 19.57 8.62 -11.46
N PRO A 137 19.89 9.84 -10.98
CA PRO A 137 19.65 10.25 -9.58
C PRO A 137 18.18 10.15 -9.14
N VAL A 138 17.23 10.22 -10.06
CA VAL A 138 15.79 10.05 -9.77
C VAL A 138 15.49 8.69 -9.16
N TYR A 139 16.22 7.65 -9.59
CA TYR A 139 16.06 6.28 -9.12
C TYR A 139 17.13 5.89 -8.10
N LYS A 140 17.74 6.85 -7.39
CA LYS A 140 18.77 6.58 -6.37
C LYS A 140 18.34 5.64 -5.25
N LYS A 141 17.02 5.54 -5.01
CA LYS A 141 16.40 4.66 -4.01
C LYS A 141 16.31 3.20 -4.47
N LEU A 142 16.52 2.91 -5.76
CA LEU A 142 16.41 1.57 -6.34
C LEU A 142 17.75 0.84 -6.29
N VAL A 143 17.73 -0.36 -5.73
CA VAL A 143 18.81 -1.34 -5.81
C VAL A 143 18.25 -2.61 -6.40
N VAL A 144 18.95 -3.22 -7.35
CA VAL A 144 18.57 -4.51 -7.92
C VAL A 144 19.68 -5.52 -7.66
N ILE A 145 19.33 -6.65 -7.08
CA ILE A 145 20.26 -7.74 -6.78
C ILE A 145 19.90 -8.92 -7.68
N ASP A 146 20.87 -9.43 -8.44
CA ASP A 146 20.73 -10.67 -9.20
C ASP A 146 21.44 -11.80 -8.48
N LYS A 147 20.76 -12.92 -8.31
CA LYS A 147 21.28 -14.10 -7.61
C LYS A 147 20.92 -15.40 -8.32
N GLU A 148 21.49 -16.50 -7.86
CA GLU A 148 21.03 -17.83 -8.27
C GLU A 148 19.68 -18.16 -7.63
N ASN A 149 18.79 -18.84 -8.38
CA ASN A 149 17.44 -19.17 -7.92
C ASN A 149 17.47 -20.05 -6.66
N GLY A 150 16.97 -19.56 -5.53
CA GLY A 150 16.84 -20.27 -4.26
C GLY A 150 15.43 -20.29 -3.68
N GLY A 151 14.47 -19.62 -4.31
CA GLY A 151 13.11 -19.43 -3.82
C GLY A 151 12.94 -18.13 -3.01
N LYS A 152 11.69 -17.78 -2.71
CA LYS A 152 11.32 -16.50 -2.07
C LYS A 152 12.07 -16.24 -0.76
N ALA A 153 12.17 -17.24 0.12
CA ALA A 153 12.85 -17.09 1.41
C ALA A 153 14.36 -16.85 1.24
N ASP A 154 15.01 -17.59 0.34
CA ASP A 154 16.43 -17.41 0.01
C ASP A 154 16.68 -16.04 -0.61
N ALA A 155 15.78 -15.56 -1.48
CA ALA A 155 15.85 -14.22 -2.04
C ALA A 155 15.74 -13.13 -0.96
N LEU A 156 14.80 -13.26 -0.02
CA LEU A 156 14.66 -12.31 1.09
C LEU A 156 15.89 -12.30 2.01
N ASN A 157 16.51 -13.46 2.27
CA ASN A 157 17.74 -13.53 3.07
C ASN A 157 18.90 -12.73 2.47
N VAL A 158 18.95 -12.55 1.14
CA VAL A 158 19.97 -11.73 0.47
C VAL A 158 19.75 -10.23 0.70
N GLY A 159 18.50 -9.82 0.97
CA GLY A 159 18.16 -8.42 1.20
C GLY A 159 18.30 -7.97 2.66
N ILE A 160 18.60 -8.88 3.59
CA ILE A 160 18.82 -8.63 5.02
C ILE A 160 20.32 -8.53 5.29
#